data_AF-A0A537FK21-F1
#
_entry.id   AF-A0A537FK21-F1
#
_cell.length_a   1.000
_cell.length_b   1.000
_cell.length_c   1.000
_cell.angle_alpha   90.00
_cell.angle_beta   90.00
_cell.angle_gamma   90.00
#
_symmetry.space_group_name_H-M   'P 1'
#
loop_
_entity.id
_entity.type
_entity.pdbx_description
1 polymer ?
#
loop_
_entity_poly.entity_id
_entity_poly.type
_entity_poly.pdbx_seq_one_letter_code
_entity_poly.pdbx_strand_id
1 'polypeptide(L)'
;MEEPEQIRPVKPEIEEKPEEIPEEKEEEVKAEEAPEAPAEAEEAEEEELEIVEEKFYDLNLRRIWNAPREKRTPRAIRFLREFVSQRMKTNEVSISEETNSMLWQRGISKPPRRIRIRVVKDKEGKVIVFPGEGK
;
A
#
# COMPACT_ATOMS: atom_id res chain seq x y z
N MET A 1 -49.60 -22.26 -56.56
CA MET A 1 -49.57 -22.53 -55.11
C MET A 1 -48.10 -22.63 -54.68
N GLU A 2 -47.26 -21.61 -54.84
CA GLU A 2 -47.44 -20.18 -54.50
C GLU A 2 -47.67 -19.95 -53.01
N GLU A 3 -46.58 -19.68 -52.31
CA GLU A 3 -46.56 -18.66 -51.25
C GLU A 3 -45.87 -17.43 -51.85
N PRO A 4 -46.46 -16.21 -51.77
CA PRO A 4 -45.81 -15.00 -52.26
C PRO A 4 -44.85 -14.39 -51.22
N GLU A 5 -43.58 -14.21 -51.59
CA GLU A 5 -42.62 -13.38 -50.86
C GLU A 5 -42.81 -11.89 -51.14
N GLN A 6 -42.72 -11.02 -50.12
CA GLN A 6 -42.16 -9.64 -50.20
C GLN A 6 -42.30 -8.89 -48.85
N ILE A 7 -41.46 -7.93 -48.40
CA ILE A 7 -40.02 -7.59 -48.59
C ILE A 7 -39.62 -6.69 -47.37
N ARG A 8 -38.31 -6.50 -47.08
CA ARG A 8 -37.73 -5.69 -45.94
C ARG A 8 -37.63 -4.16 -46.29
N PRO A 9 -36.86 -3.24 -45.62
CA PRO A 9 -36.14 -3.18 -44.30
C PRO A 9 -36.27 -1.79 -43.56
N VAL A 10 -35.33 -1.43 -42.63
CA VAL A 10 -35.11 -0.11 -41.93
C VAL A 10 -36.04 0.10 -40.70
N LYS A 11 -35.75 0.81 -39.57
CA LYS A 11 -34.86 1.92 -39.09
C LYS A 11 -34.44 1.72 -37.59
N PRO A 12 -33.33 2.28 -37.04
CA PRO A 12 -33.15 2.47 -35.59
C PRO A 12 -33.36 3.93 -35.13
N GLU A 13 -33.63 4.13 -33.83
CA GLU A 13 -33.62 5.43 -33.16
C GLU A 13 -32.75 5.38 -31.89
N ILE A 14 -32.00 6.46 -31.67
CA ILE A 14 -31.17 6.75 -30.50
C ILE A 14 -31.58 8.15 -30.06
N GLU A 15 -31.88 8.34 -28.78
CA GLU A 15 -31.90 9.67 -28.14
C GLU A 15 -31.56 9.54 -26.64
N GLU A 16 -31.24 10.66 -26.00
CA GLU A 16 -30.24 10.74 -24.93
C GLU A 16 -30.75 10.77 -23.46
N LYS A 17 -29.75 10.82 -22.56
CA LYS A 17 -29.73 10.99 -21.09
C LYS A 17 -30.65 12.12 -20.53
N PRO A 18 -30.97 12.17 -19.20
CA PRO A 18 -29.96 12.56 -18.18
C PRO A 18 -30.03 11.82 -16.82
N GLU A 19 -29.07 12.13 -15.95
CA GLU A 19 -29.02 11.78 -14.51
C GLU A 19 -29.86 12.75 -13.67
N GLU A 20 -30.36 12.31 -12.50
CA GLU A 20 -30.65 13.19 -11.37
C GLU A 20 -30.46 12.46 -10.03
N ILE A 21 -30.01 13.22 -9.01
CA ILE A 21 -29.66 12.78 -7.66
C ILE A 21 -30.70 13.33 -6.68
N PRO A 22 -31.02 12.66 -5.57
CA PRO A 22 -31.51 13.32 -4.38
C PRO A 22 -30.53 13.19 -3.19
N GLU A 23 -30.13 14.33 -2.64
CA GLU A 23 -29.43 14.49 -1.37
C GLU A 23 -30.40 15.15 -0.35
N GLU A 24 -29.97 15.30 0.92
CA GLU A 24 -30.69 15.97 2.04
C GLU A 24 -31.85 15.18 2.71
N LYS A 25 -32.04 15.18 4.06
CA LYS A 25 -31.17 15.42 5.24
C LYS A 25 -31.99 15.15 6.54
N GLU A 26 -31.29 14.83 7.65
CA GLU A 26 -31.65 15.14 9.07
C GLU A 26 -32.98 14.56 9.66
N GLU A 27 -33.16 14.21 10.95
CA GLU A 27 -32.27 14.14 12.14
C GLU A 27 -32.87 13.23 13.27
N GLU A 28 -32.05 12.91 14.27
CA GLU A 28 -32.35 12.50 15.68
C GLU A 28 -33.46 11.47 16.05
N VAL A 29 -33.08 10.35 16.70
CA VAL A 29 -32.99 10.13 18.18
C VAL A 29 -32.11 8.86 18.39
N LYS A 30 -31.28 8.65 19.43
CA LYS A 30 -31.17 9.22 20.78
C LYS A 30 -29.74 9.01 21.32
N ALA A 31 -29.24 9.92 22.15
CA ALA A 31 -27.92 9.85 22.82
C ALA A 31 -27.98 9.17 24.21
N GLU A 32 -26.83 9.18 24.91
CA GLU A 32 -26.48 8.47 26.17
C GLU A 32 -26.23 6.95 25.95
N GLU A 33 -25.11 6.34 26.38
CA GLU A 33 -24.16 6.68 27.45
C GLU A 33 -22.71 6.34 27.04
N ALA A 34 -21.72 7.13 27.46
CA ALA A 34 -20.29 6.89 27.19
C ALA A 34 -19.67 5.92 28.23
N PRO A 35 -18.47 5.36 27.95
CA PRO A 35 -17.30 6.10 28.45
C PRO A 35 -16.13 6.21 27.47
N GLU A 36 -15.35 7.28 27.66
CA GLU A 36 -14.04 7.52 27.06
C GLU A 36 -13.03 6.46 27.53
N ALA A 37 -12.57 5.56 26.64
CA ALA A 37 -11.43 4.67 26.90
C ALA A 37 -10.76 4.03 25.64
N PRO A 38 -10.42 4.76 24.56
CA PRO A 38 -9.41 4.30 23.61
C PRO A 38 -8.03 4.96 23.80
N ALA A 39 -7.98 6.21 24.31
CA ALA A 39 -6.74 6.99 24.37
C ALA A 39 -5.66 6.36 25.26
N GLU A 40 -6.01 5.80 26.42
CA GLU A 40 -5.05 5.19 27.35
C GLU A 40 -4.52 3.82 26.85
N ALA A 41 -5.19 3.21 25.85
CA ALA A 41 -4.68 2.02 25.16
C ALA A 41 -3.75 2.38 24.00
N GLU A 42 -4.01 3.49 23.28
CA GLU A 42 -3.06 4.04 22.31
C GLU A 42 -1.80 4.56 23.02
N GLU A 43 -1.91 5.30 24.12
CA GLU A 43 -0.74 5.79 24.89
C GLU A 43 0.10 4.63 25.47
N ALA A 44 -0.51 3.52 25.90
CA ALA A 44 0.22 2.34 26.36
C ALA A 44 0.91 1.53 25.24
N GLU A 45 0.32 1.49 24.03
CA GLU A 45 0.98 0.90 22.85
C GLU A 45 2.07 1.85 22.28
N GLU A 46 1.96 3.16 22.49
CA GLU A 46 2.97 4.15 22.12
C GLU A 46 4.22 4.11 23.04
N GLU A 47 4.08 3.81 24.34
CA GLU A 47 5.23 3.78 25.27
C GLU A 47 6.13 2.52 25.17
N GLU A 48 5.66 1.36 24.68
CA GLU A 48 6.50 0.14 24.59
C GLU A 48 7.41 0.07 23.34
N LEU A 49 7.20 0.90 22.32
CA LEU A 49 8.18 1.10 21.24
C LEU A 49 9.30 2.06 21.68
N GLU A 50 9.99 1.73 22.77
CA GLU A 50 11.17 2.48 23.20
C GLU A 50 12.33 2.25 22.21
N ILE A 51 12.43 3.14 21.23
CA ILE A 51 13.36 3.08 20.09
C ILE A 51 14.80 3.06 20.59
N VAL A 52 15.42 1.88 20.58
CA VAL A 52 16.78 1.69 21.10
C VAL A 52 17.83 2.20 20.11
N GLU A 53 17.62 1.94 18.82
CA GLU A 53 18.55 2.33 17.77
C GLU A 53 17.82 2.71 16.46
N GLU A 54 17.89 3.99 16.09
CA GLU A 54 17.53 4.47 14.76
C GLU A 54 18.78 4.62 13.88
N LYS A 55 18.74 4.07 12.66
CA LYS A 55 19.87 4.13 11.71
C LYS A 55 19.40 4.28 10.27
N PHE A 56 20.04 5.18 9.53
CA PHE A 56 19.77 5.44 8.11
C PHE A 56 20.74 4.66 7.21
N TYR A 57 20.22 4.00 6.17
CA TYR A 57 21.01 3.32 5.14
C TYR A 57 20.60 3.71 3.72
N ASP A 58 21.58 3.74 2.82
CA ASP A 58 21.37 3.79 1.38
C ASP A 58 21.34 2.36 0.81
N LEU A 59 20.18 1.88 0.40
CA LEU A 59 20.03 0.59 -0.25
C LEU A 59 20.22 0.72 -1.77
N ASN A 60 21.23 0.02 -2.29
CA ASN A 60 21.52 -0.01 -3.73
C ASN A 60 20.88 -1.24 -4.40
N LEU A 61 19.83 -1.01 -5.19
CA LEU A 61 19.04 -2.07 -5.83
C LEU A 61 19.57 -2.47 -7.23
N ARG A 62 20.77 -2.00 -7.62
CA ARG A 62 21.38 -2.31 -8.94
C ARG A 62 21.47 -3.82 -9.23
N ARG A 63 21.70 -4.67 -8.22
CA ARG A 63 21.80 -6.14 -8.37
C ARG A 63 20.52 -6.79 -8.87
N ILE A 64 19.35 -6.21 -8.57
CA ILE A 64 18.02 -6.76 -8.93
C ILE A 64 17.71 -6.58 -10.41
N TRP A 65 18.35 -5.63 -11.10
CA TRP A 65 18.12 -5.41 -12.54
C TRP A 65 18.55 -6.58 -13.43
N ASN A 66 19.41 -7.46 -12.91
CA ASN A 66 19.81 -8.71 -13.56
C ASN A 66 18.69 -9.78 -13.55
N ALA A 67 17.64 -9.60 -12.75
CA ALA A 67 16.50 -10.53 -12.72
C ALA A 67 15.49 -10.24 -13.85
N PRO A 68 14.73 -11.27 -14.30
CA PRO A 68 13.59 -11.11 -15.20
C PRO A 68 12.61 -10.05 -14.69
N ARG A 69 11.96 -9.32 -15.61
CA ARG A 69 11.19 -8.11 -15.29
C ARG A 69 10.09 -8.39 -14.26
N GLU A 70 9.37 -9.49 -14.41
CA GLU A 70 8.25 -9.94 -13.58
C GLU A 70 8.66 -10.31 -12.14
N LYS A 71 9.97 -10.41 -11.86
CA LYS A 71 10.49 -10.83 -10.55
C LYS A 71 11.29 -9.75 -9.84
N ARG A 72 11.34 -8.52 -10.36
CA ARG A 72 12.21 -7.46 -9.83
C ARG A 72 11.74 -6.90 -8.50
N THR A 73 10.53 -6.34 -8.40
CA THR A 73 10.04 -5.77 -7.13
C THR A 73 9.94 -6.81 -6.01
N PRO A 74 9.41 -8.04 -6.23
CA PRO A 74 9.45 -9.11 -5.22
C PRO A 74 10.87 -9.47 -4.76
N ARG A 75 11.86 -9.43 -5.67
CA ARG A 75 13.27 -9.68 -5.32
C ARG A 75 13.93 -8.49 -4.62
N ALA A 76 13.47 -7.26 -4.86
CA ALA A 76 13.88 -6.08 -4.11
C ALA A 76 13.43 -6.17 -2.64
N ILE A 77 12.19 -6.60 -2.38
CA ILE A 77 11.67 -6.82 -1.02
C ILE A 77 12.46 -7.91 -0.29
N ARG A 78 12.77 -9.04 -0.96
CA ARG A 78 13.60 -10.10 -0.37
C ARG A 78 15.01 -9.61 -0.05
N PHE A 79 15.63 -8.87 -0.97
CA PHE A 79 16.95 -8.27 -0.75
C PHE A 79 16.95 -7.20 0.36
N LEU A 80 15.86 -6.44 0.52
CA LEU A 80 15.67 -5.53 1.65
C LEU A 80 15.64 -6.28 2.99
N ARG A 81 14.86 -7.36 3.09
CA ARG A 81 14.81 -8.22 4.28
C ARG A 81 16.19 -8.81 4.61
N GLU A 82 16.88 -9.36 3.62
CA GLU A 82 18.26 -9.88 3.74
C GLU A 82 19.26 -8.81 4.20
N PHE A 83 19.17 -7.59 3.66
CA PHE A 83 20.06 -6.49 4.03
C PHE A 83 19.86 -6.05 5.49
N VAL A 84 18.60 -5.89 5.91
CA VAL A 84 18.26 -5.46 7.27
C VAL A 84 18.61 -6.54 8.29
N SER A 85 18.30 -7.81 8.00
CA SER A 85 18.66 -8.92 8.91
C SER A 85 20.17 -9.08 9.06
N GLN A 86 20.94 -8.95 7.98
CA GLN A 86 22.40 -9.00 8.03
C GLN A 86 23.01 -7.82 8.81
N ARG A 87 22.43 -6.62 8.73
CA ARG A 87 22.95 -5.41 9.40
C ARG A 87 22.58 -5.36 10.89
N MET A 88 21.31 -5.61 11.22
CA MET A 88 20.83 -5.54 12.61
C MET A 88 20.99 -6.85 13.40
N LYS A 89 21.31 -7.96 12.71
CA LYS A 89 21.47 -9.33 13.26
C LYS A 89 20.17 -9.90 13.86
N THR A 90 19.01 -9.47 13.36
CA THR A 90 17.68 -10.00 13.71
C THR A 90 17.08 -10.75 12.52
N ASN A 91 16.39 -11.86 12.76
CA ASN A 91 15.63 -12.57 11.71
C ASN A 91 14.23 -11.97 11.47
N GLU A 92 13.64 -11.34 12.49
CA GLU A 92 12.33 -10.73 12.46
C GLU A 92 12.44 -9.28 11.95
N VAL A 93 11.91 -9.05 10.74
CA VAL A 93 11.97 -7.76 10.05
C VAL A 93 10.60 -7.44 9.48
N SER A 94 10.03 -6.32 9.92
CA SER A 94 8.79 -5.75 9.43
C SER A 94 9.08 -4.57 8.50
N ILE A 95 8.31 -4.45 7.42
CA ILE A 95 8.46 -3.38 6.42
C ILE A 95 7.22 -2.52 6.51
N SER A 96 7.37 -1.21 6.69
CA SER A 96 6.23 -0.28 6.71
C SER A 96 5.52 -0.29 5.36
N GLU A 97 4.21 -0.04 5.37
CA GLU A 97 3.44 0.00 4.12
C GLU A 97 3.96 1.10 3.19
N GLU A 98 4.42 2.23 3.71
CA GLU A 98 5.05 3.29 2.92
C GLU A 98 6.28 2.79 2.14
N THR A 99 7.15 2.00 2.79
CA THR A 99 8.35 1.43 2.16
C THR A 99 7.97 0.41 1.09
N ASN A 100 6.94 -0.41 1.36
CA ASN A 100 6.40 -1.38 0.42
C ASN A 100 5.79 -0.66 -0.80
N SER A 101 4.88 0.27 -0.57
CA SER A 101 4.28 1.13 -1.58
C SER A 101 5.33 1.86 -2.42
N MET A 102 6.38 2.44 -1.82
CA MET A 102 7.49 3.07 -2.56
C MET A 102 8.22 2.11 -3.52
N LEU A 103 8.40 0.85 -3.12
CA LEU A 103 8.96 -0.20 -3.98
C LEU A 103 8.02 -0.57 -5.14
N TRP A 104 6.70 -0.53 -4.91
CA TRP A 104 5.66 -0.89 -5.90
C TRP A 104 5.14 0.27 -6.75
N GLN A 105 5.44 1.54 -6.43
CA GLN A 105 4.99 2.75 -7.17
C GLN A 105 5.10 2.68 -8.70
N ARG A 106 6.08 1.93 -9.22
CA ARG A 106 6.36 1.78 -10.67
C ARG A 106 6.03 0.37 -11.21
N GLY A 107 5.24 -0.39 -10.45
CA GLY A 107 4.87 -1.78 -10.71
C GLY A 107 6.03 -2.77 -10.56
N ILE A 108 5.74 -4.02 -10.90
CA ILE A 108 6.60 -5.19 -10.68
C ILE A 108 7.96 -5.15 -11.41
N SER A 109 8.03 -4.39 -12.51
CA SER A 109 9.14 -4.41 -13.49
C SER A 109 10.23 -3.36 -13.26
N LYS A 110 9.94 -2.30 -12.52
CA LYS A 110 10.77 -1.08 -12.44
C LYS A 110 10.92 -0.55 -10.99
N PRO A 111 11.33 -1.38 -10.01
CA PRO A 111 11.59 -0.88 -8.67
C PRO A 111 12.63 0.26 -8.71
N PRO A 112 12.59 1.19 -7.73
CA PRO A 112 13.61 2.24 -7.60
C PRO A 112 15.03 1.68 -7.62
N ARG A 113 16.00 2.48 -8.07
CA ARG A 113 17.39 2.00 -8.29
C ARG A 113 18.29 2.19 -7.06
N ARG A 114 17.97 3.20 -6.24
CA ARG A 114 18.48 3.48 -4.90
C ARG A 114 17.29 3.91 -4.04
N ILE A 115 17.29 3.54 -2.77
CA ILE A 115 16.30 3.96 -1.77
C ILE A 115 17.07 4.28 -0.50
N ARG A 116 16.76 5.40 0.16
CA ARG A 116 17.24 5.68 1.51
C ARG A 116 16.21 5.16 2.50
N ILE A 117 16.66 4.52 3.56
CA ILE A 117 15.84 3.72 4.45
C ILE A 117 16.18 4.06 5.89
N ARG A 118 15.15 4.27 6.70
CA ARG A 118 15.21 4.54 8.14
C ARG A 118 14.85 3.24 8.84
N VAL A 119 15.83 2.64 9.51
CA VAL A 119 15.65 1.35 10.21
C VAL A 119 15.61 1.62 11.70
N VAL A 120 14.47 1.30 12.30
CA VAL A 120 14.17 1.43 13.72
C VAL A 120 14.28 0.04 14.35
N LYS A 121 14.88 -0.04 15.54
CA LYS A 121 14.98 -1.28 16.32
C LYS A 121 14.42 -1.08 17.73
N ASP A 122 13.54 -1.99 18.09
CA ASP A 122 12.80 -1.98 19.35
C ASP A 122 13.51 -2.84 20.41
N LYS A 123 13.13 -2.69 21.69
CA LYS A 123 13.71 -3.46 22.81
C LYS A 123 13.48 -4.97 22.69
N GLU A 124 12.33 -5.38 22.15
CA GLU A 124 12.02 -6.78 21.84
C GLU A 124 12.89 -7.36 20.70
N GLY A 125 13.72 -6.54 20.05
CA GLY A 125 14.59 -6.95 18.96
C GLY A 125 13.94 -6.95 17.59
N LYS A 126 12.62 -6.72 17.50
CA LYS A 126 11.88 -6.41 16.28
C LYS A 126 12.53 -5.22 15.55
N VAL A 127 12.45 -5.24 14.22
CA VAL A 127 13.07 -4.23 13.36
C VAL A 127 12.06 -3.75 12.34
N ILE A 128 11.70 -2.47 12.41
CA ILE A 128 10.74 -1.83 11.51
C ILE A 128 11.50 -0.96 10.50
N VAL A 129 11.12 -1.11 9.24
CA VAL A 129 11.77 -0.45 8.10
C VAL A 129 10.83 0.62 7.54
N PHE A 130 11.24 1.88 7.68
CA PHE A 130 10.55 3.06 7.15
C PHE A 130 11.28 3.64 5.93
N PRO A 131 10.58 4.38 5.04
CA PRO A 131 11.25 5.16 4.02
C PRO A 131 12.11 6.23 4.70
N GLY A 132 13.37 6.36 4.29
CA GLY A 132 14.15 7.54 4.59
C GLY A 132 13.84 8.59 3.54
N GLU A 133 13.49 9.81 3.96
CA GLU A 133 13.14 10.89 3.05
C GLU A 133 14.19 11.06 1.94
N GLY A 134 13.71 11.00 0.70
CA GLY A 134 14.52 11.05 -0.51
C GLY A 134 14.49 12.44 -1.13
N LYS A 135 15.68 12.97 -1.41
CA LYS A 135 15.90 14.22 -2.15
C LYS A 135 15.59 14.09 -3.64
#